data_AF-A0AA38CMI7-F1
#
_entry.id   AF-A0AA38CMI7-F1
#
_cell.length_a   1.000
_cell.length_b   1.000
_cell.length_c   1.000
_cell.angle_alpha   90.00
_cell.angle_beta   90.00
_cell.angle_gamma   90.00
#
_symmetry.space_group_name_H-M   'P 1'
#
loop_
_entity.id
_entity.type
_entity.pdbx_description
1 polymer ?
#
loop_
_entity_poly.entity_id
_entity_poly.type
_entity_poly.pdbx_seq_one_letter_code
_entity_poly.pdbx_strand_id
1 'polypeptide(L)'
;MENLESSSCQRKKKLGALLCIIHVEFIFKQGIKCISNEEGSVIAIEENGYRQCLNAMRDCYQPLSKAEAIVFTTKDKDLIKVFDGIKEQVLLYQCICESVQARCQEDELLHKALFDEEVVSMELVWEAIDWYRHSIFLSREKYQESEAMALSRVGKVYSSVLKLEKQAQRYHFESTKIALVIMCPRITDSDWYKYSSLKVHELERNIGHEEKKEHDNEVDAQMLHETIDEIKNEGGKSAESFLQFIYEVHAHLDPKKTLMGNIATPDNVKAALKKFIIAYHPDSNYQYDRDWKVLCEKIVKILNCKYETYKKV
;
A
#
# COMPACT_ATOMS: atom_id res chain seq x y z
N MET A 1 -61.87 -26.14 -24.76
CA MET A 1 -61.56 -26.18 -23.32
C MET A 1 -60.05 -26.08 -23.04
N GLU A 2 -59.17 -26.62 -23.89
CA GLU A 2 -57.69 -26.55 -23.72
C GLU A 2 -57.09 -25.14 -23.60
N ASN A 3 -57.59 -24.14 -24.34
CA ASN A 3 -57.06 -22.76 -24.26
C ASN A 3 -57.37 -22.04 -22.93
N LEU A 4 -58.43 -22.43 -22.22
CA LEU A 4 -58.81 -21.84 -20.92
C LEU A 4 -58.00 -22.46 -19.78
N GLU A 5 -57.71 -23.76 -19.85
CA GLU A 5 -56.88 -24.47 -18.86
C GLU A 5 -55.40 -24.05 -18.94
N SER A 6 -54.88 -23.86 -20.16
CA SER A 6 -53.54 -23.31 -20.39
C SER A 6 -53.40 -21.88 -19.82
N SER A 7 -54.42 -21.03 -20.03
CA SER A 7 -54.46 -19.67 -19.47
C SER A 7 -54.57 -19.64 -17.95
N SER A 8 -55.38 -20.52 -17.35
CA SER A 8 -55.54 -20.65 -15.90
C SER A 8 -54.27 -21.16 -15.22
N CYS A 9 -53.60 -22.15 -15.81
CA CYS A 9 -52.31 -22.66 -15.35
C CYS A 9 -51.23 -21.57 -15.38
N GLN A 10 -51.18 -20.79 -16.46
CA GLN A 10 -50.21 -19.69 -16.59
C GLN A 10 -50.44 -18.57 -15.57
N ARG A 11 -51.70 -18.22 -15.28
CA ARG A 11 -52.06 -17.25 -14.23
C ARG A 11 -51.63 -17.73 -12.84
N LYS A 12 -51.87 -19.01 -12.51
CA LYS A 12 -51.45 -19.60 -11.23
C LYS A 12 -49.93 -19.57 -11.05
N LYS A 13 -49.17 -19.90 -12.10
CA LYS A 13 -47.70 -19.80 -12.10
C LYS A 13 -47.24 -18.35 -11.87
N LYS A 14 -47.82 -17.39 -12.60
CA LYS A 14 -47.49 -15.96 -12.43
C LYS A 14 -47.76 -15.47 -11.01
N LEU A 15 -48.91 -15.82 -10.43
CA LEU A 15 -49.25 -15.50 -9.04
C LEU A 15 -48.28 -16.14 -8.04
N GLY A 16 -47.93 -17.42 -8.25
CA GLY A 16 -46.97 -18.12 -7.38
C GLY A 16 -45.57 -17.48 -7.39
N ALA A 17 -45.09 -17.08 -8.58
CA ALA A 17 -43.83 -16.35 -8.73
C ALA A 17 -43.87 -14.99 -8.03
N LEU A 18 -44.94 -14.21 -8.23
CA LEU A 18 -45.12 -12.91 -7.59
C LEU A 18 -45.15 -13.02 -6.06
N LEU A 19 -45.82 -14.04 -5.51
CA LEU A 19 -45.85 -14.27 -4.07
C LEU A 19 -44.44 -14.56 -3.51
N CYS A 20 -43.63 -15.33 -4.24
CA CYS A 20 -42.24 -15.59 -3.85
C CYS A 20 -41.40 -14.31 -3.92
N ILE A 21 -41.54 -13.50 -4.97
CA ILE A 21 -40.84 -12.21 -5.10
C ILE A 21 -41.21 -11.25 -3.97
N ILE A 22 -42.51 -11.12 -3.65
CA ILE A 22 -42.98 -10.28 -2.53
C ILE A 22 -42.39 -10.75 -1.20
N HIS A 23 -42.28 -12.06 -1.00
CA HIS A 23 -41.64 -12.62 0.19
C HIS A 23 -40.15 -12.27 0.26
N VAL A 24 -39.42 -12.38 -0.85
CA VAL A 24 -38.01 -11.93 -0.94
C VAL A 24 -37.90 -10.45 -0.62
N GLU A 25 -38.72 -9.59 -1.24
CA GLU A 25 -38.70 -8.15 -0.98
C GLU A 25 -38.96 -7.82 0.49
N PHE A 26 -39.88 -8.54 1.13
CA PHE A 26 -40.16 -8.35 2.55
C PHE A 26 -38.92 -8.65 3.40
N ILE A 27 -38.30 -9.82 3.23
CA ILE A 27 -37.09 -10.22 3.96
C ILE A 27 -35.96 -9.23 3.68
N PHE A 28 -35.72 -8.91 2.41
CA PHE A 28 -34.70 -7.98 1.96
C PHE A 28 -34.83 -6.60 2.61
N LYS A 29 -36.04 -6.03 2.62
CA LYS A 29 -36.32 -4.74 3.27
C LYS A 29 -36.09 -4.79 4.79
N GLN A 30 -36.36 -5.91 5.45
CA GLN A 30 -36.03 -6.05 6.88
C GLN A 30 -34.52 -6.09 7.11
N GLY A 31 -33.78 -6.82 6.27
CA GLY A 31 -32.32 -6.89 6.36
C GLY A 31 -31.64 -5.53 6.16
N ILE A 32 -32.06 -4.77 5.14
CA ILE A 32 -31.45 -3.47 4.83
C ILE A 32 -31.66 -2.44 5.94
N LYS A 33 -32.81 -2.47 6.63
CA LYS A 33 -33.07 -1.57 7.77
C LYS A 33 -32.01 -1.68 8.87
N CYS A 34 -31.32 -2.81 8.98
CA CYS A 34 -30.25 -3.01 9.96
C CYS A 34 -28.95 -2.30 9.59
N ILE A 35 -28.81 -1.80 8.35
CA ILE A 35 -27.56 -1.21 7.82
C ILE A 35 -27.77 0.14 7.10
N SER A 36 -29.01 0.60 6.96
CA SER A 36 -29.37 1.88 6.31
C SER A 36 -30.19 2.79 7.22
N ASN A 37 -29.96 4.09 7.14
CA ASN A 37 -30.87 5.10 7.72
C ASN A 37 -32.20 5.20 6.95
N GLU A 38 -33.16 5.97 7.47
CA GLU A 38 -34.47 6.25 6.83
C GLU A 38 -34.36 6.78 5.38
N GLU A 39 -33.20 7.34 4.99
CA GLU A 39 -32.89 7.85 3.65
C GLU A 39 -32.20 6.83 2.72
N GLY A 40 -32.03 5.57 3.14
CA GLY A 40 -31.48 4.49 2.28
C GLY A 40 -29.97 4.55 2.02
N SER A 41 -29.25 5.47 2.66
CA SER A 41 -27.78 5.51 2.64
C SER A 41 -27.21 4.44 3.57
N VAL A 42 -26.29 3.60 3.07
CA VAL A 42 -25.53 2.62 3.86
C VAL A 42 -24.66 3.39 4.84
N ILE A 43 -24.98 3.32 6.12
CA ILE A 43 -24.13 3.87 7.19
C ILE A 43 -22.98 2.89 7.41
N ALA A 44 -21.89 3.38 7.99
CA ALA A 44 -20.89 2.55 8.66
C ALA A 44 -21.59 1.37 9.33
N ILE A 45 -21.44 0.18 8.75
CA ILE A 45 -22.20 -0.96 9.20
C ILE A 45 -21.68 -1.32 10.59
N GLU A 46 -22.47 -1.01 11.63
CA GLU A 46 -22.17 -1.40 12.99
C GLU A 46 -22.00 -2.93 13.06
N GLU A 47 -21.14 -3.43 13.95
CA GLU A 47 -20.75 -4.84 14.00
C GLU A 47 -21.92 -5.82 14.13
N ASN A 48 -23.08 -5.36 14.62
CA ASN A 48 -24.29 -6.17 14.69
C ASN A 48 -25.23 -6.02 13.48
N GLY A 49 -25.16 -4.89 12.76
CA GLY A 49 -26.02 -4.59 11.61
C GLY A 49 -25.74 -5.50 10.41
N TYR A 50 -24.46 -5.70 10.05
CA TYR A 50 -24.12 -6.55 8.89
C TYR A 50 -24.54 -8.00 9.11
N ARG A 51 -24.46 -8.51 10.34
CA ARG A 51 -24.81 -9.90 10.67
C ARG A 51 -26.30 -10.16 10.46
N GLN A 52 -27.15 -9.23 10.90
CA GLN A 52 -28.60 -9.30 10.70
C GLN A 52 -28.96 -9.21 9.22
N CYS A 53 -28.35 -8.26 8.50
CA CYS A 53 -28.56 -8.14 7.06
C CYS A 53 -28.09 -9.39 6.30
N LEU A 54 -26.92 -9.95 6.62
CA LEU A 54 -26.40 -11.16 6.00
C LEU A 54 -27.32 -12.36 6.21
N ASN A 55 -27.83 -12.54 7.43
CA ASN A 55 -28.80 -13.59 7.72
C ASN A 55 -30.09 -13.41 6.91
N ALA A 56 -30.60 -12.19 6.81
CA ALA A 56 -31.76 -11.90 5.95
C ALA A 56 -31.48 -12.20 4.47
N MET A 57 -30.29 -11.87 3.95
CA MET A 57 -29.91 -12.22 2.57
C MET A 57 -29.86 -13.74 2.36
N ARG A 58 -29.40 -14.51 3.35
CA ARG A 58 -29.42 -15.98 3.32
C ARG A 58 -30.84 -16.54 3.36
N ASP A 59 -31.73 -15.93 4.14
CA ASP A 59 -33.15 -16.31 4.20
C ASP A 59 -33.88 -16.07 2.87
N CYS A 60 -33.37 -15.17 2.02
CA CYS A 60 -33.89 -14.97 0.66
C CYS A 60 -33.62 -16.14 -0.30
N TYR A 61 -32.68 -17.05 -0.03
CA TYR A 61 -32.31 -18.09 -1.00
C TYR A 61 -33.46 -19.03 -1.36
N GLN A 62 -34.13 -19.58 -0.34
CA GLN A 62 -35.22 -20.51 -0.59
C GLN A 62 -36.37 -19.88 -1.42
N PRO A 63 -36.89 -18.68 -1.08
CA PRO A 63 -37.92 -18.04 -1.90
C PRO A 63 -37.39 -17.59 -3.28
N LEU A 64 -36.12 -17.18 -3.40
CA LEU A 64 -35.50 -16.90 -4.71
C LEU A 64 -35.45 -18.12 -5.61
N SER A 65 -34.97 -19.27 -5.12
CA SER A 65 -34.91 -20.51 -5.91
C SER A 65 -36.30 -20.99 -6.34
N LYS A 66 -37.31 -20.83 -5.46
CA LYS A 66 -38.71 -21.13 -5.81
C LYS A 66 -39.25 -20.18 -6.87
N ALA A 67 -38.98 -18.88 -6.75
CA ALA A 67 -39.37 -17.90 -7.76
C ALA A 67 -38.71 -18.21 -9.11
N GLU A 68 -37.40 -18.49 -9.11
CA GLU A 68 -36.61 -18.81 -10.30
C GLU A 68 -37.20 -19.96 -11.12
N ALA A 69 -37.52 -21.07 -10.44
CA ALA A 69 -38.11 -22.26 -11.06
C ALA A 69 -39.46 -21.98 -11.73
N ILE A 70 -40.21 -20.98 -11.25
CA ILE A 70 -41.52 -20.63 -11.80
C ILE A 70 -41.38 -19.56 -12.89
N VAL A 71 -40.63 -18.49 -12.62
CA VAL A 71 -40.48 -17.30 -13.48
C VAL A 71 -40.04 -17.68 -14.88
N PHE A 72 -39.01 -18.52 -15.03
CA PHE A 72 -38.52 -18.93 -16.36
C PHE A 72 -39.51 -19.78 -17.15
N THR A 73 -40.44 -20.47 -16.47
CA THR A 73 -41.51 -21.22 -17.16
C THR A 73 -42.65 -20.32 -17.66
N THR A 74 -42.78 -19.10 -17.12
CA THR A 74 -43.84 -18.18 -17.51
C THR A 74 -43.55 -17.45 -18.83
N LYS A 75 -42.28 -17.35 -19.24
CA LYS A 75 -41.79 -16.55 -20.38
C LYS A 75 -42.24 -15.08 -20.37
N ASP A 76 -42.67 -14.59 -19.21
CA ASP A 76 -43.09 -13.20 -19.01
C ASP A 76 -41.85 -12.32 -18.78
N LYS A 77 -41.53 -11.48 -19.77
CA LYS A 77 -40.31 -10.66 -19.74
C LYS A 77 -40.32 -9.65 -18.60
N ASP A 78 -41.47 -9.12 -18.22
CA ASP A 78 -41.55 -8.12 -17.16
C ASP A 78 -41.34 -8.79 -15.79
N LEU A 79 -41.91 -9.98 -15.61
CA LEU A 79 -41.71 -10.77 -14.40
C LEU A 79 -40.25 -11.24 -14.25
N ILE A 80 -39.60 -11.63 -15.35
CA ILE A 80 -38.17 -11.98 -15.37
C ILE A 80 -37.33 -10.78 -14.91
N LYS A 81 -37.58 -9.59 -15.48
CA LYS A 81 -36.85 -8.37 -15.08
C LYS A 81 -37.02 -8.03 -13.59
N VAL A 82 -38.24 -8.15 -13.05
CA VAL A 82 -38.49 -7.91 -11.63
C VAL A 82 -37.74 -8.91 -10.76
N PHE A 83 -37.76 -10.19 -11.14
CA PHE A 83 -37.03 -11.25 -10.44
C PHE A 83 -35.51 -11.03 -10.48
N ASP A 84 -34.95 -10.74 -11.66
CA ASP A 84 -33.52 -10.50 -11.82
C ASP A 84 -33.08 -9.27 -11.00
N GLY A 85 -33.87 -8.19 -11.02
CA GLY A 85 -33.59 -6.99 -10.23
C GLY A 85 -33.51 -7.25 -8.72
N ILE A 86 -34.47 -7.99 -8.14
CA ILE A 86 -34.41 -8.30 -6.69
C ILE A 86 -33.29 -9.30 -6.36
N LYS A 87 -33.00 -10.25 -7.27
CA LYS A 87 -31.90 -11.22 -7.11
C LYS A 87 -30.55 -10.51 -7.11
N GLU A 88 -30.33 -9.58 -8.03
CA GLU A 88 -29.12 -8.75 -8.10
C GLU A 88 -28.94 -7.92 -6.83
N GLN A 89 -30.02 -7.33 -6.30
CA GLN A 89 -29.97 -6.58 -5.06
C GLN A 89 -29.60 -7.44 -3.84
N VAL A 90 -30.21 -8.62 -3.69
CA VAL A 90 -29.87 -9.56 -2.60
C VAL A 90 -28.39 -9.96 -2.69
N LEU A 91 -27.91 -10.29 -3.89
CA LEU A 91 -26.50 -10.66 -4.10
C LEU A 91 -25.54 -9.50 -3.80
N LEU A 92 -25.88 -8.28 -4.19
CA LEU A 92 -25.09 -7.10 -3.88
C LEU A 92 -24.94 -6.92 -2.37
N TYR A 93 -26.07 -6.90 -1.64
CA TYR A 93 -26.05 -6.70 -0.18
C TYR A 93 -25.41 -7.87 0.57
N GLN A 94 -25.50 -9.08 0.04
CA GLN A 94 -24.74 -10.22 0.55
C GLN A 94 -23.24 -9.98 0.41
N CYS A 95 -22.74 -9.62 -0.79
CA CYS A 95 -21.31 -9.33 -0.98
C CYS A 95 -20.82 -8.19 -0.07
N ILE A 96 -21.65 -7.17 0.14
CA ILE A 96 -21.35 -6.06 1.05
C ILE A 96 -21.17 -6.59 2.47
N CYS A 97 -22.13 -7.36 2.99
CA CYS A 97 -22.08 -7.87 4.36
C CYS A 97 -20.96 -8.90 4.55
N GLU A 98 -20.69 -9.75 3.55
CA GLU A 98 -19.57 -10.68 3.56
C GLU A 98 -18.23 -9.95 3.57
N SER A 99 -18.09 -8.83 2.84
CA SER A 99 -16.87 -8.01 2.90
C SER A 99 -16.64 -7.42 4.30
N VAL A 100 -17.71 -6.97 4.97
CA VAL A 100 -17.60 -6.46 6.34
C VAL A 100 -17.29 -7.58 7.33
N GLN A 101 -17.94 -8.74 7.16
CA GLN A 101 -17.65 -9.93 7.96
C GLN A 101 -16.17 -10.31 7.84
N ALA A 102 -15.66 -10.38 6.60
CA ALA A 102 -14.28 -10.65 6.23
C ALA A 102 -13.32 -9.48 6.46
N ARG A 103 -13.74 -8.45 7.20
CA ARG A 103 -12.83 -7.47 7.82
C ARG A 103 -12.86 -7.56 9.35
N CYS A 104 -14.03 -7.81 9.94
CA CYS A 104 -14.19 -7.94 11.38
C CYS A 104 -13.51 -9.19 11.95
N GLN A 105 -13.63 -10.33 11.27
CA GLN A 105 -13.01 -11.59 11.71
C GLN A 105 -11.48 -11.52 11.72
N GLU A 106 -10.92 -10.62 10.92
CA GLU A 106 -9.52 -10.45 10.58
C GLU A 106 -8.88 -9.41 11.48
N ASP A 107 -9.61 -8.34 11.80
CA ASP A 107 -9.24 -7.43 12.88
C ASP A 107 -9.10 -8.27 14.18
N GLU A 108 -10.01 -9.24 14.43
CA GLU A 108 -9.89 -10.21 15.53
C GLU A 108 -8.71 -11.18 15.38
N LEU A 109 -8.51 -11.78 14.20
CA LEU A 109 -7.42 -12.73 13.94
C LEU A 109 -6.04 -12.06 14.07
N LEU A 110 -5.90 -10.85 13.54
CA LEU A 110 -4.68 -10.06 13.63
C LEU A 110 -4.41 -9.63 15.08
N HIS A 111 -5.44 -9.29 15.85
CA HIS A 111 -5.28 -9.03 17.27
C HIS A 111 -4.71 -10.25 17.99
N LYS A 112 -5.28 -11.44 17.76
CA LYS A 112 -4.80 -12.70 18.32
C LYS A 112 -3.33 -12.96 17.95
N ALA A 113 -3.00 -12.80 16.67
CA ALA A 113 -1.65 -13.02 16.16
C ALA A 113 -0.58 -12.12 16.78
N LEU A 114 -0.96 -10.91 17.20
CA LEU A 114 -0.05 -9.89 17.71
C LEU A 114 0.02 -9.82 19.24
N PHE A 115 -1.06 -10.19 19.95
CA PHE A 115 -1.20 -9.91 21.38
C PHE A 115 -1.53 -11.12 22.24
N ASP A 116 -2.13 -12.18 21.69
CA ASP A 116 -2.59 -13.32 22.49
C ASP A 116 -1.49 -14.39 22.67
N GLU A 117 -0.48 -14.40 21.79
CA GLU A 117 0.67 -15.32 21.84
C GLU A 117 1.95 -14.63 22.30
N GLU A 118 2.84 -15.35 23.02
CA GLU A 118 4.14 -14.81 23.47
C GLU A 118 5.06 -14.43 22.30
N VAL A 119 4.89 -15.10 21.16
CA VAL A 119 5.61 -14.85 19.92
C VAL A 119 4.60 -14.53 18.83
N VAL A 120 4.87 -13.50 18.02
CA VAL A 120 4.01 -13.13 16.90
C VAL A 120 3.86 -14.29 15.93
N SER A 121 2.62 -14.74 15.72
CA SER A 121 2.31 -15.81 14.78
C SER A 121 2.26 -15.26 13.35
N MET A 122 3.35 -15.48 12.60
CA MET A 122 3.43 -15.03 11.21
C MET A 122 2.42 -15.73 10.29
N GLU A 123 2.02 -16.96 10.60
CA GLU A 123 1.00 -17.69 9.86
C GLU A 123 -0.35 -16.97 9.93
N LEU A 124 -0.78 -16.60 11.14
CA LEU A 124 -2.03 -15.85 11.35
C LEU A 124 -1.97 -14.45 10.74
N VAL A 125 -0.79 -13.82 10.71
CA VAL A 125 -0.60 -12.52 10.01
C VAL A 125 -0.84 -12.68 8.51
N TRP A 126 -0.33 -13.73 7.88
CA TRP A 126 -0.57 -14.00 6.46
C TRP A 126 -2.03 -14.36 6.18
N GLU A 127 -2.64 -15.17 7.05
CA GLU A 127 -4.07 -15.49 6.95
C GLU A 127 -4.94 -14.22 7.02
N ALA A 128 -4.63 -13.31 7.96
CA ALA A 128 -5.32 -12.02 8.05
C ALA A 128 -5.17 -11.20 6.75
N ILE A 129 -4.00 -11.19 6.12
CA ILE A 129 -3.78 -10.51 4.83
C ILE A 129 -4.66 -11.11 3.72
N ASP A 130 -4.73 -12.44 3.64
CA ASP A 130 -5.52 -13.13 2.60
C ASP A 130 -7.01 -12.88 2.76
N TRP A 131 -7.49 -12.82 3.99
CA TRP A 131 -8.87 -12.43 4.25
C TRP A 131 -9.16 -10.95 3.93
N TYR A 132 -8.27 -10.01 4.28
CA TYR A 132 -8.45 -8.63 3.83
C TYR A 132 -8.48 -8.51 2.30
N ARG A 133 -7.68 -9.31 1.59
CA ARG A 133 -7.74 -9.40 0.11
C ARG A 133 -9.07 -9.98 -0.37
N HIS A 134 -9.63 -10.94 0.35
CA HIS A 134 -10.97 -11.45 0.08
C HIS A 134 -12.03 -10.36 0.28
N SER A 135 -11.96 -9.57 1.36
CA SER A 135 -12.82 -8.40 1.57
C SER A 135 -12.71 -7.42 0.41
N ILE A 136 -11.50 -7.08 -0.04
CA ILE A 136 -11.27 -6.20 -1.20
C ILE A 136 -12.00 -6.77 -2.42
N PHE A 137 -11.80 -8.05 -2.73
CA PHE A 137 -12.45 -8.72 -3.86
C PHE A 137 -13.99 -8.66 -3.80
N LEU A 138 -14.58 -8.90 -2.63
CA LEU A 138 -16.03 -8.86 -2.43
C LEU A 138 -16.61 -7.46 -2.60
N SER A 139 -15.89 -6.44 -2.11
CA SER A 139 -16.31 -5.04 -2.10
C SER A 139 -16.02 -4.28 -3.40
N ARG A 140 -15.14 -4.81 -4.26
CA ARG A 140 -14.64 -4.11 -5.45
C ARG A 140 -15.78 -3.63 -6.34
N GLU A 141 -15.79 -2.33 -6.64
CA GLU A 141 -16.79 -1.65 -7.49
C GLU A 141 -18.24 -1.73 -6.99
N LYS A 142 -18.47 -2.34 -5.82
CA LYS A 142 -19.80 -2.53 -5.21
C LYS A 142 -19.98 -1.69 -3.95
N TYR A 143 -18.93 -1.62 -3.13
CA TYR A 143 -18.91 -0.87 -1.89
C TYR A 143 -17.51 -0.32 -1.61
N GLN A 144 -17.24 0.81 -2.27
CA GLN A 144 -15.94 1.47 -2.33
C GLN A 144 -15.37 1.81 -0.94
N GLU A 145 -16.21 2.09 0.05
CA GLU A 145 -15.74 2.37 1.41
C GLU A 145 -15.11 1.14 2.07
N SER A 146 -15.78 -0.01 2.03
CA SER A 146 -15.22 -1.27 2.57
C SER A 146 -13.94 -1.65 1.84
N GLU A 147 -13.91 -1.44 0.51
CA GLU A 147 -12.70 -1.63 -0.29
C GLU A 147 -11.55 -0.77 0.22
N ALA A 148 -11.77 0.53 0.41
CA ALA A 148 -10.77 1.47 0.91
C ALA A 148 -10.31 1.13 2.33
N MET A 149 -11.22 0.70 3.20
CA MET A 149 -10.91 0.26 4.57
C MET A 149 -10.01 -0.98 4.56
N ALA A 150 -10.35 -2.01 3.78
CA ALA A 150 -9.57 -3.23 3.68
C ALA A 150 -8.18 -2.96 3.09
N LEU A 151 -8.08 -2.10 2.06
CA LEU A 151 -6.78 -1.64 1.54
C LEU A 151 -5.94 -0.93 2.61
N SER A 152 -6.55 -0.06 3.42
CA SER A 152 -5.85 0.61 4.54
C SER A 152 -5.29 -0.39 5.55
N ARG A 153 -6.08 -1.42 5.91
CA ARG A 153 -5.66 -2.50 6.81
C ARG A 153 -4.49 -3.30 6.27
N VAL A 154 -4.54 -3.71 5.00
CA VAL A 154 -3.43 -4.42 4.34
C VAL A 154 -2.17 -3.57 4.34
N GLY A 155 -2.27 -2.29 3.98
CA GLY A 155 -1.14 -1.36 4.04
C GLY A 155 -0.55 -1.23 5.44
N LYS A 156 -1.41 -1.16 6.47
CA LYS A 156 -0.99 -1.12 7.87
C LYS A 156 -0.23 -2.39 8.26
N VAL A 157 -0.69 -3.59 7.89
CA VAL A 157 0.03 -4.83 8.19
C VAL A 157 1.39 -4.86 7.49
N TYR A 158 1.46 -4.50 6.21
CA TYR A 158 2.73 -4.47 5.48
C TYR A 158 3.75 -3.50 6.07
N SER A 159 3.33 -2.29 6.46
CA SER A 159 4.23 -1.28 7.04
C SER A 159 4.58 -1.59 8.49
N SER A 160 3.59 -1.82 9.35
CA SER A 160 3.79 -1.92 10.79
C SER A 160 4.32 -3.27 11.26
N VAL A 161 3.84 -4.39 10.68
CA VAL A 161 4.20 -5.76 11.09
C VAL A 161 5.34 -6.29 10.24
N LEU A 162 5.19 -6.28 8.91
CA LEU A 162 6.15 -6.91 7.99
C LEU A 162 7.33 -6.02 7.61
N LYS A 163 7.29 -4.72 7.91
CA LYS A 163 8.32 -3.72 7.54
C LYS A 163 8.59 -3.66 6.03
N LEU A 164 7.58 -3.95 5.21
CA LEU A 164 7.63 -3.93 3.74
C LEU A 164 7.01 -2.63 3.20
N GLU A 165 7.70 -1.50 3.41
CA GLU A 165 7.18 -0.16 3.10
C GLU A 165 6.78 0.02 1.63
N LYS A 166 7.60 -0.45 0.68
CA LYS A 166 7.28 -0.35 -0.77
C LYS A 166 5.97 -1.04 -1.13
N GLN A 167 5.66 -2.15 -0.47
CA GLN A 167 4.41 -2.87 -0.70
C GLN A 167 3.25 -2.17 -0.02
N ALA A 168 3.43 -1.69 1.22
CA ALA A 168 2.44 -0.93 1.97
C ALA A 168 1.97 0.33 1.24
N GLN A 169 2.90 1.07 0.62
CA GLN A 169 2.63 2.32 -0.10
C GLN A 169 1.55 2.16 -1.17
N ARG A 170 1.59 1.07 -1.95
CA ARG A 170 0.58 0.82 -3.01
C ARG A 170 -0.83 0.73 -2.42
N TYR A 171 -0.96 0.05 -1.29
CA TYR A 171 -2.24 -0.12 -0.61
C TYR A 171 -2.74 1.17 0.03
N HIS A 172 -1.87 1.95 0.67
CA HIS A 172 -2.23 3.26 1.22
C HIS A 172 -2.64 4.26 0.14
N PHE A 173 -1.96 4.24 -1.00
CA PHE A 173 -2.29 5.09 -2.15
C PHE A 173 -3.66 4.75 -2.72
N GLU A 174 -3.93 3.47 -3.06
CA GLU A 174 -5.24 3.08 -3.60
C GLU A 174 -6.37 3.30 -2.57
N SER A 175 -6.13 3.00 -1.29
CA SER A 175 -7.08 3.30 -0.20
C SER A 175 -7.45 4.79 -0.16
N THR A 176 -6.46 5.67 -0.19
CA THR A 176 -6.67 7.13 -0.15
C THR A 176 -7.37 7.60 -1.43
N LYS A 177 -6.96 7.10 -2.60
CA LYS A 177 -7.57 7.43 -3.90
C LYS A 177 -9.06 7.09 -3.94
N ILE A 178 -9.44 5.88 -3.51
CA ILE A 178 -10.85 5.48 -3.45
C ILE A 178 -11.61 6.37 -2.45
N ALA A 179 -11.02 6.66 -1.28
CA ALA A 179 -11.62 7.56 -0.30
C ALA A 179 -11.89 8.97 -0.86
N LEU A 180 -10.98 9.50 -1.69
CA LEU A 180 -11.15 10.80 -2.35
C LEU A 180 -12.32 10.81 -3.37
N VAL A 181 -12.64 9.67 -3.98
CA VAL A 181 -13.78 9.55 -4.92
C VAL A 181 -15.12 9.60 -4.18
N ILE A 182 -15.20 8.99 -3.00
CA ILE A 182 -16.44 8.94 -2.20
C ILE A 182 -16.61 10.21 -1.34
N MET A 183 -15.49 10.81 -0.93
CA MET A 183 -15.31 11.95 -0.03
C MET A 183 -16.59 12.46 0.66
N CYS A 184 -16.79 12.03 1.91
CA CYS A 184 -17.81 12.58 2.80
C CYS A 184 -17.19 12.91 4.18
N PRO A 185 -17.79 13.83 4.97
CA PRO A 185 -17.22 14.25 6.26
C PRO A 185 -16.91 13.09 7.21
N ARG A 186 -17.74 12.05 7.18
CA ARG A 186 -17.55 10.83 7.98
C ARG A 186 -16.28 10.06 7.59
N ILE A 187 -15.98 9.97 6.30
CA ILE A 187 -14.76 9.30 5.81
C ILE A 187 -13.52 10.12 6.19
N THR A 188 -13.56 11.44 6.03
CA THR A 188 -12.43 12.31 6.39
C THR A 188 -12.08 12.24 7.87
N ASP A 189 -13.07 12.00 8.72
CA ASP A 189 -12.86 11.85 10.16
C ASP A 189 -12.44 10.44 10.60
N SER A 190 -12.52 9.45 9.72
CA SER A 190 -12.21 8.05 10.05
C SER A 190 -10.72 7.80 10.24
N ASP A 191 -10.39 6.95 11.21
CA ASP A 191 -8.99 6.63 11.57
C ASP A 191 -8.24 5.93 10.43
N TRP A 192 -8.92 5.05 9.69
CA TRP A 192 -8.31 4.31 8.58
C TRP A 192 -7.89 5.26 7.44
N TYR A 193 -8.67 6.30 7.18
CA TYR A 193 -8.37 7.31 6.17
C TYR A 193 -7.22 8.20 6.64
N LYS A 194 -7.33 8.76 7.85
CA LYS A 194 -6.27 9.59 8.46
C LYS A 194 -4.92 8.88 8.46
N TYR A 195 -4.90 7.59 8.82
CA TYR A 195 -3.70 6.78 8.81
C TYR A 195 -3.12 6.60 7.39
N SER A 196 -3.94 6.17 6.42
CA SER A 196 -3.49 5.98 5.04
C SER A 196 -3.01 7.27 4.40
N SER A 197 -3.74 8.38 4.57
CA SER A 197 -3.37 9.68 4.02
C SER A 197 -2.07 10.22 4.62
N LEU A 198 -1.86 10.03 5.93
CA LEU A 198 -0.59 10.38 6.57
C LEU A 198 0.57 9.59 5.95
N LYS A 199 0.40 8.29 5.70
CA LYS A 199 1.43 7.46 5.06
C LYS A 199 1.73 7.88 3.61
N VAL A 200 0.72 8.29 2.85
CA VAL A 200 0.92 8.85 1.50
C VAL A 200 1.69 10.17 1.58
N HIS A 201 1.33 11.08 2.48
CA HIS A 201 2.04 12.36 2.63
C HIS A 201 3.47 12.22 3.15
N GLU A 202 3.76 11.22 4.00
CA GLU A 202 5.12 10.88 4.40
C GLU A 202 5.96 10.45 3.18
N LEU A 203 5.39 9.62 2.30
CA LEU A 203 6.05 9.21 1.06
C LEU A 203 6.34 10.39 0.14
N GLU A 204 5.34 11.24 -0.12
CA GLU A 204 5.49 12.43 -0.98
C GLU A 204 6.58 13.36 -0.45
N ARG A 205 6.64 13.57 0.87
CA ARG A 205 7.71 14.35 1.51
C ARG A 205 9.08 13.72 1.32
N ASN A 206 9.19 12.40 1.51
CA ASN A 206 10.47 11.70 1.36
C ASN A 206 10.97 11.77 -0.09
N ILE A 207 10.10 11.57 -1.07
CA ILE A 207 10.43 11.71 -2.49
C ILE A 207 10.90 13.14 -2.79
N GLY A 208 10.17 14.16 -2.33
CA GLY A 208 10.58 15.55 -2.53
C GLY A 208 11.92 15.91 -1.86
N HIS A 209 12.25 15.29 -0.72
CA HIS A 209 13.56 15.44 -0.09
C HIS A 209 14.68 14.76 -0.87
N GLU A 210 14.43 13.55 -1.39
CA GLU A 210 15.38 12.81 -2.23
C GLU A 210 15.64 13.55 -3.55
N GLU A 211 14.60 13.97 -4.26
CA GLU A 211 14.70 14.75 -5.51
C GLU A 211 15.45 16.07 -5.29
N LYS A 212 15.16 16.78 -4.20
CA LYS A 212 15.89 18.01 -3.87
C LYS A 212 17.36 17.74 -3.57
N LYS A 213 17.68 16.66 -2.87
CA LYS A 213 19.07 16.26 -2.58
C LYS A 213 19.80 15.89 -3.87
N GLU A 214 19.16 15.18 -4.79
CA GLU A 214 19.72 14.84 -6.09
C GLU A 214 19.96 16.09 -6.95
N HIS A 215 18.98 17.00 -7.02
CA HIS A 215 19.13 18.26 -7.74
C HIS A 215 20.27 19.12 -7.18
N ASP A 216 20.33 19.26 -5.87
CA ASP A 216 21.40 19.97 -5.17
C ASP A 216 22.78 19.35 -5.47
N ASN A 217 22.90 18.02 -5.46
CA ASN A 217 24.13 17.32 -5.82
C ASN A 217 24.52 17.52 -7.29
N GLU A 218 23.55 17.62 -8.19
CA GLU A 218 23.78 17.90 -9.61
C GLU A 218 24.27 19.33 -9.84
N VAL A 219 23.66 20.32 -9.18
CA VAL A 219 24.07 21.72 -9.24
C VAL A 219 25.49 21.89 -8.69
N ASP A 220 25.78 21.29 -7.55
CA ASP A 220 27.11 21.33 -6.94
C ASP A 220 28.16 20.65 -7.84
N ALA A 221 27.80 19.55 -8.53
CA ALA A 221 28.67 18.88 -9.49
C ALA A 221 28.92 19.71 -10.76
N GLN A 222 27.96 20.54 -11.19
CA GLN A 222 28.13 21.46 -12.32
C GLN A 222 29.03 22.64 -11.97
N MET A 223 28.91 23.20 -10.76
CA MET A 223 29.77 24.33 -10.33
C MET A 223 31.22 23.89 -10.11
N LEU A 224 31.44 22.64 -9.70
CA LEU A 224 32.77 22.08 -9.46
C LEU A 224 33.28 21.19 -10.60
N HIS A 225 32.68 21.25 -11.80
CA HIS A 225 32.96 20.30 -12.87
C HIS A 225 34.45 20.26 -13.26
N GLU A 226 35.10 21.41 -13.36
CA GLU A 226 36.51 21.51 -13.76
C GLU A 226 37.40 20.85 -12.70
N THR A 227 37.18 21.18 -11.43
CA THR A 227 37.92 20.61 -10.30
C THR A 227 37.66 19.10 -10.13
N ILE A 228 36.41 18.67 -10.33
CA ILE A 228 36.04 17.25 -10.24
C ILE A 228 36.68 16.45 -11.38
N ASP A 229 36.73 16.99 -12.59
CA ASP A 229 37.34 16.30 -13.72
C ASP A 229 38.87 16.27 -13.62
N GLU A 230 39.51 17.30 -13.07
CA GLU A 230 40.92 17.25 -12.67
C GLU A 230 41.18 16.12 -11.65
N ILE A 231 40.37 16.04 -10.58
CA ILE A 231 40.48 14.98 -9.56
C ILE A 231 40.27 13.58 -10.17
N LYS A 232 39.33 13.41 -11.10
CA LYS A 232 39.12 12.13 -11.80
C LYS A 232 40.28 11.78 -12.72
N ASN A 233 40.78 12.75 -13.50
CA ASN A 233 41.89 12.55 -14.43
C ASN A 233 43.14 12.11 -13.68
N GLU A 234 43.44 12.76 -12.55
CA GLU A 234 44.53 12.33 -11.69
C GLU A 234 44.24 11.00 -10.99
N GLY A 235 42.99 10.78 -10.62
CA GLY A 235 42.49 9.52 -10.08
C GLY A 235 42.69 8.31 -11.02
N GLY A 236 42.80 8.54 -12.32
CA GLY A 236 43.12 7.50 -13.31
C GLY A 236 44.58 7.04 -13.30
N LYS A 237 45.48 7.77 -12.64
CA LYS A 237 46.91 7.45 -12.54
C LYS A 237 47.21 6.48 -11.39
N SER A 238 48.49 6.30 -11.03
CA SER A 238 48.88 5.43 -9.92
C SER A 238 48.36 5.94 -8.56
N ALA A 239 48.34 5.08 -7.54
CA ALA A 239 47.89 5.49 -6.20
C ALA A 239 48.83 6.52 -5.56
N GLU A 240 50.13 6.39 -5.82
CA GLU A 240 51.19 7.29 -5.38
C GLU A 240 51.03 8.68 -6.00
N SER A 241 50.83 8.74 -7.33
CA SER A 241 50.57 10.01 -8.05
C SER A 241 49.34 10.71 -7.53
N PHE A 242 48.26 9.97 -7.29
CA PHE A 242 47.01 10.55 -6.81
C PHE A 242 47.09 11.05 -5.37
N LEU A 243 47.78 10.33 -4.48
CA LEU A 243 48.06 10.78 -3.11
C LEU A 243 48.90 12.05 -3.09
N GLN A 244 49.90 12.13 -3.97
CA GLN A 244 50.75 13.31 -4.12
C GLN A 244 49.94 14.53 -4.60
N PHE A 245 49.12 14.34 -5.62
CA PHE A 245 48.23 15.39 -6.11
C PHE A 245 47.25 15.91 -5.04
N ILE A 246 46.59 15.01 -4.29
CA ILE A 246 45.68 15.44 -3.21
C ILE A 246 46.44 16.26 -2.17
N TYR A 247 47.66 15.86 -1.82
CA TYR A 247 48.45 16.59 -0.83
C TYR A 247 48.92 17.97 -1.32
N GLU A 248 49.27 18.10 -2.60
CA GLU A 248 49.83 19.34 -3.16
C GLU A 248 48.75 20.33 -3.62
N VAL A 249 47.67 19.83 -4.23
CA VAL A 249 46.64 20.66 -4.90
C VAL A 249 45.38 20.80 -4.04
N HIS A 250 45.00 19.75 -3.32
CA HIS A 250 43.79 19.72 -2.49
C HIS A 250 44.11 19.41 -1.03
N ALA A 251 45.19 20.01 -0.50
CA ALA A 251 45.65 19.77 0.87
C ALA A 251 44.51 19.96 1.88
N HIS A 252 44.43 19.07 2.87
CA HIS A 252 43.35 19.11 3.84
C HIS A 252 43.43 20.40 4.68
N LEU A 253 42.29 21.06 4.90
CA LEU A 253 42.17 22.34 5.63
C LEU A 253 42.75 22.28 7.06
N ASP A 254 42.71 21.12 7.69
CA ASP A 254 43.51 20.78 8.87
C ASP A 254 44.85 20.12 8.48
N PRO A 255 45.99 20.83 8.57
CA PRO A 255 47.30 20.33 8.14
C PRO A 255 47.81 19.16 8.96
N LYS A 256 47.24 18.88 10.14
CA LYS A 256 47.61 17.71 10.96
C LYS A 256 47.02 16.40 10.44
N LYS A 257 45.97 16.46 9.61
CA LYS A 257 45.23 15.27 9.14
C LYS A 257 45.86 14.62 7.90
N THR A 258 46.51 15.40 7.03
CA THR A 258 47.23 14.91 5.85
C THR A 258 48.72 15.13 5.97
N LEU A 259 49.39 14.34 6.81
CA LEU A 259 50.85 14.21 6.74
C LEU A 259 51.19 13.12 5.74
N MET A 260 51.84 13.48 4.62
CA MET A 260 52.36 12.53 3.64
C MET A 260 53.55 11.79 4.25
N GLY A 261 53.43 10.48 4.43
CA GLY A 261 54.54 9.62 4.85
C GLY A 261 55.39 9.17 3.65
N ASN A 262 56.41 8.36 3.90
CA ASN A 262 57.24 7.79 2.83
C ASN A 262 56.44 6.75 2.02
N ILE A 263 56.04 7.07 0.79
CA ILE A 263 55.25 6.23 -0.12
C ILE A 263 56.09 5.29 -1.01
N ALA A 264 57.34 4.99 -0.61
CA ALA A 264 58.26 4.18 -1.42
C ALA A 264 57.93 2.67 -1.50
N THR A 265 57.04 2.14 -0.65
CA THR A 265 56.68 0.71 -0.64
C THR A 265 55.16 0.51 -0.72
N PRO A 266 54.67 -0.63 -1.27
CA PRO A 266 53.23 -0.91 -1.37
C PRO A 266 52.49 -0.89 -0.03
N ASP A 267 53.12 -1.36 1.05
CA ASP A 267 52.54 -1.32 2.40
C ASP A 267 52.36 0.11 2.91
N ASN A 268 53.33 0.98 2.61
CA ASN A 268 53.26 2.39 2.97
C ASN A 268 52.21 3.14 2.16
N VAL A 269 52.02 2.78 0.89
CA VAL A 269 50.94 3.33 0.04
C VAL A 269 49.56 2.93 0.60
N LYS A 270 49.37 1.67 0.97
CA LYS A 270 48.14 1.18 1.61
C LYS A 270 47.84 1.91 2.93
N ALA A 271 48.86 2.13 3.75
CA ALA A 271 48.72 2.89 5.00
C ALA A 271 48.38 4.36 4.73
N ALA A 272 49.00 4.99 3.73
CA ALA A 272 48.72 6.37 3.33
C ALA A 272 47.30 6.54 2.79
N LEU A 273 46.83 5.63 1.93
CA LEU A 273 45.45 5.61 1.42
C LEU A 273 44.43 5.57 2.57
N LYS A 274 44.61 4.66 3.54
CA LYS A 274 43.71 4.55 4.69
C LYS A 274 43.66 5.86 5.50
N LYS A 275 44.81 6.50 5.69
CA LYS A 275 44.91 7.76 6.43
C LYS A 275 44.20 8.91 5.71
N PHE A 276 44.37 9.01 4.39
CA PHE A 276 43.67 10.01 3.57
C PHE A 276 42.17 9.75 3.52
N ILE A 277 41.71 8.49 3.43
CA ILE A 277 40.28 8.16 3.48
C ILE A 277 39.63 8.67 4.78
N ILE A 278 40.30 8.49 5.92
CA ILE A 278 39.81 9.00 7.21
C ILE A 278 39.82 10.54 7.22
N ALA A 279 40.90 11.15 6.74
CA ALA A 279 41.05 12.60 6.72
C ALA A 279 39.96 13.29 5.88
N TYR A 280 39.66 12.77 4.69
CA TYR A 280 38.67 13.33 3.76
C TYR A 280 37.27 12.74 3.94
N HIS A 281 37.01 11.91 4.96
CA HIS A 281 35.68 11.33 5.14
C HIS A 281 34.63 12.45 5.36
N PRO A 282 33.47 12.42 4.68
CA PRO A 282 32.43 13.46 4.81
C PRO A 282 32.01 13.69 6.27
N ASP A 283 31.84 12.61 7.04
CA ASP A 283 31.48 12.67 8.47
C ASP A 283 32.51 13.43 9.34
N SER A 284 33.79 13.43 8.95
CA SER A 284 34.86 14.15 9.69
C SER A 284 35.05 15.59 9.24
N ASN A 285 34.34 16.01 8.18
CA ASN A 285 34.45 17.30 7.51
C ASN A 285 33.12 18.08 7.51
N TYR A 286 32.15 17.69 8.36
CA TYR A 286 30.84 18.32 8.46
C TYR A 286 30.88 19.83 8.78
N GLN A 287 31.97 20.29 9.41
CA GLN A 287 32.19 21.66 9.86
C GLN A 287 32.66 22.63 8.77
N TYR A 288 33.11 22.12 7.62
CA TYR A 288 33.57 22.94 6.50
C TYR A 288 32.43 23.30 5.55
N ASP A 289 32.72 24.17 4.58
CA ASP A 289 31.76 24.65 3.59
C ASP A 289 31.30 23.54 2.63
N ARG A 290 30.22 23.83 1.90
CA ARG A 290 29.52 22.86 1.05
C ARG A 290 30.44 22.33 -0.06
N ASP A 291 31.21 23.21 -0.69
CA ASP A 291 32.10 22.88 -1.81
C ASP A 291 33.21 21.91 -1.35
N TRP A 292 33.79 22.13 -0.17
CA TRP A 292 34.78 21.22 0.41
C TRP A 292 34.21 19.82 0.68
N LYS A 293 32.96 19.70 1.10
CA LYS A 293 32.31 18.40 1.34
C LYS A 293 32.13 17.61 0.04
N VAL A 294 31.69 18.28 -1.02
CA VAL A 294 31.51 17.67 -2.34
C VAL A 294 32.85 17.17 -2.87
N LEU A 295 33.92 17.96 -2.73
CA LEU A 295 35.28 17.54 -3.09
C LEU A 295 35.76 16.35 -2.26
N CYS A 296 35.56 16.38 -0.94
CA CYS A 296 35.87 15.27 -0.03
C CYS A 296 35.19 13.96 -0.45
N GLU A 297 33.90 14.00 -0.77
CA GLU A 297 33.15 12.82 -1.23
C GLU A 297 33.75 12.21 -2.51
N LYS A 298 34.11 13.05 -3.50
CA LYS A 298 34.72 12.57 -4.75
C LYS A 298 36.12 12.00 -4.50
N ILE A 299 36.95 12.67 -3.70
CA ILE A 299 38.30 12.23 -3.33
C ILE A 299 38.22 10.88 -2.62
N VAL A 300 37.36 10.73 -1.60
CA VAL A 300 37.20 9.48 -0.84
C VAL A 300 36.72 8.33 -1.72
N LYS A 301 35.82 8.59 -2.67
CA LYS A 301 35.36 7.54 -3.61
C LYS A 301 36.52 6.96 -4.43
N ILE A 302 37.41 7.81 -4.96
CA ILE A 302 38.58 7.37 -5.73
C ILE A 302 39.61 6.69 -4.82
N LEU A 303 39.86 7.25 -3.62
CA LEU A 303 40.77 6.65 -2.64
C LEU A 303 40.31 5.25 -2.22
N ASN A 304 39.01 5.03 -1.99
CA ASN A 304 38.45 3.72 -1.66
C ASN A 304 38.64 2.71 -2.81
N CYS A 305 38.37 3.12 -4.05
CA CYS A 305 38.61 2.26 -5.22
C CYS A 305 40.08 1.82 -5.31
N LYS A 306 41.03 2.74 -5.08
CA LYS A 306 42.46 2.42 -5.06
C LYS A 306 42.84 1.58 -3.85
N TYR A 307 42.29 1.84 -2.67
CA TYR A 307 42.58 1.05 -1.47
C TYR A 307 42.19 -0.43 -1.64
N GLU A 308 41.05 -0.70 -2.27
CA GLU A 308 40.58 -2.06 -2.53
C GLU A 308 41.51 -2.86 -3.47
N THR A 309 42.28 -2.21 -4.36
CA THR A 309 43.28 -2.93 -5.19
C THR A 309 44.48 -3.41 -4.38
N TYR A 310 44.81 -2.74 -3.28
CA TYR A 310 45.89 -3.13 -2.34
C TYR A 310 45.38 -4.02 -1.19
N LYS A 311 44.08 -4.29 -1.12
CA LYS A 311 43.47 -5.20 -0.14
C LYS A 311 43.45 -6.66 -0.62
N LYS A 312 43.52 -6.88 -1.93
CA LYS A 312 43.55 -8.19 -2.60
C LYS A 312 44.95 -8.77 -2.81
N VAL A 313 45.99 -8.03 -2.41
CA VAL A 313 47.38 -8.47 -2.30
C VAL A 313 47.71 -8.62 -0.82
#